data_AF-A0A1C4GAD5-F1
#
_entry.id   AF-A0A1C4GAD5-F1
#
_cell.length_a   1.000
_cell.length_b   1.000
_cell.length_c   1.000
_cell.angle_alpha   90.00
_cell.angle_beta   90.00
_cell.angle_gamma   90.00
#
_symmetry.space_group_name_H-M   'P 1'
#
loop_
_entity.id
_entity.type
_entity.pdbx_description
1 polymer ?
#
loop_
_entity_poly.entity_id
_entity_poly.type
_entity_poly.pdbx_seq_one_letter_code
_entity_poly.pdbx_strand_id
1 'polypeptide(L)'
;MTKKSRRKFSGDFKAKVVQEALKERSTVEELAKKYELHPTQINTWKREAAAKLAGAFDADSSSSNNEQQEEKLEKLYAQIGQLKVENDFIKKIAVAPLQRRRNMIETQHDILSVRQQCQLLNLHRSGLYYQPVAETSENLAIMRFLDEQYYKTAFYGERRLTVLLRSSGYHVNRKCVRRLMKVRLSWPHHRSRTVEEYYRDDRPGIPQ
;
A
#
# COMPACT_ATOMS: atom_id res chain seq x y z
N MET A 1 -9.77 -32.60 -26.13
CA MET A 1 -10.40 -33.67 -25.32
C MET A 1 -11.21 -33.02 -24.20
N THR A 2 -12.53 -33.10 -24.22
CA THR A 2 -13.40 -32.50 -23.21
C THR A 2 -13.36 -33.35 -21.93
N LYS A 3 -13.01 -32.74 -20.79
CA LYS A 3 -12.84 -33.45 -19.51
C LYS A 3 -14.21 -33.84 -18.96
N LYS A 4 -14.59 -35.12 -19.09
CA LYS A 4 -15.86 -35.65 -18.58
C LYS A 4 -15.90 -35.50 -17.05
N SER A 5 -16.85 -34.72 -16.55
CA SER A 5 -17.03 -34.49 -15.11
C SER A 5 -17.47 -35.79 -14.42
N ARG A 6 -16.81 -36.13 -13.30
CA ARG A 6 -17.14 -37.34 -12.53
C ARG A 6 -18.46 -37.13 -11.77
N ARG A 7 -19.32 -38.16 -11.80
CA ARG A 7 -20.58 -38.20 -11.05
C ARG A 7 -20.27 -38.06 -9.55
N LYS A 8 -20.84 -37.06 -8.89
CA LYS A 8 -20.69 -36.82 -7.43
C LYS A 8 -21.91 -37.43 -6.71
N PHE A 9 -21.67 -38.14 -5.62
CA PHE A 9 -22.71 -38.75 -4.78
C PHE A 9 -22.74 -38.07 -3.42
N SER A 10 -23.94 -37.83 -2.87
CA SER A 10 -24.12 -37.26 -1.53
C SER A 10 -23.67 -38.25 -0.44
N GLY A 11 -23.34 -37.71 0.74
CA GLY A 11 -22.94 -38.53 1.90
C GLY A 11 -24.03 -39.53 2.30
N ASP A 12 -25.29 -39.06 2.34
CA ASP A 12 -26.45 -39.88 2.71
C ASP A 12 -26.68 -41.04 1.75
N PHE A 13 -26.47 -40.80 0.44
CA PHE A 13 -26.60 -41.83 -0.57
C PHE A 13 -25.51 -42.91 -0.40
N LYS A 14 -24.26 -42.50 -0.17
CA LYS A 14 -23.16 -43.45 0.12
C LYS A 14 -23.44 -44.25 1.39
N ALA A 15 -23.91 -43.61 2.46
CA ALA A 15 -24.25 -44.26 3.71
C ALA A 15 -25.35 -45.31 3.53
N LYS A 16 -26.41 -44.97 2.78
CA LYS A 16 -27.51 -45.90 2.45
C LYS A 16 -27.03 -47.13 1.68
N VAL A 17 -26.21 -46.93 0.65
CA VAL A 17 -25.65 -48.02 -0.17
C VAL A 17 -24.72 -48.90 0.67
N VAL A 18 -23.87 -48.32 1.51
CA VAL A 18 -22.98 -49.09 2.40
C VAL A 18 -23.76 -49.87 3.44
N GLN A 19 -24.82 -49.28 4.02
CA GLN A 19 -25.66 -49.95 5.01
C GLN A 19 -26.37 -51.17 4.41
N GLU A 20 -26.90 -51.08 3.19
CA GLU A 20 -27.46 -52.24 2.48
C GLU A 20 -26.39 -53.28 2.14
N ALA A 21 -25.19 -52.85 1.77
CA ALA A 21 -24.06 -53.74 1.47
C ALA A 21 -23.42 -54.40 2.70
N LEU A 22 -23.65 -53.87 3.91
CA LEU A 22 -23.25 -54.46 5.20
C LEU A 22 -24.33 -55.39 5.78
N LYS A 23 -25.59 -55.25 5.36
CA LYS A 23 -26.67 -56.17 5.75
C LYS A 23 -26.59 -57.54 5.06
N GLU A 24 -25.75 -57.67 4.02
CA GLU A 24 -25.47 -58.91 3.27
C GLU A 24 -26.70 -59.63 2.67
N ARG A 25 -27.86 -58.96 2.63
CA ARG A 25 -29.11 -59.50 2.05
C ARG A 25 -29.14 -59.49 0.52
N SER A 26 -28.17 -58.84 -0.11
CA SER A 26 -28.06 -58.67 -1.56
C SER A 26 -26.59 -58.72 -1.92
N THR A 27 -26.25 -59.35 -3.05
CA THR A 27 -24.86 -59.41 -3.50
C THR A 27 -24.38 -58.03 -3.96
N VAL A 28 -23.06 -57.80 -3.95
CA VAL A 28 -22.48 -56.53 -4.43
C VAL A 28 -22.84 -56.27 -5.90
N GLU A 29 -23.04 -57.34 -6.67
CA GLU A 29 -23.45 -57.29 -8.08
C GLU A 29 -24.92 -56.91 -8.27
N GLU A 30 -25.81 -57.39 -7.39
CA GLU A 30 -27.21 -56.97 -7.36
C GLU A 30 -27.36 -55.51 -6.92
N LEU A 31 -26.57 -55.08 -5.93
CA LEU A 31 -26.56 -53.68 -5.48
C LEU A 31 -25.96 -52.75 -6.55
N ALA A 32 -24.94 -53.21 -7.28
CA ALA A 32 -24.39 -52.50 -8.42
C ALA A 32 -25.44 -52.28 -9.51
N LYS A 33 -26.28 -53.29 -9.80
CA LYS A 33 -27.40 -53.16 -10.74
C LYS A 33 -28.51 -52.25 -10.21
N LYS A 34 -28.92 -52.41 -8.95
CA LYS A 34 -30.00 -51.64 -8.31
C LYS A 34 -29.70 -50.15 -8.20
N TYR A 35 -28.44 -49.79 -7.94
CA TYR A 35 -28.00 -48.40 -7.76
C TYR A 35 -27.25 -47.82 -8.96
N GLU A 36 -27.12 -48.59 -10.06
CA GLU A 36 -26.33 -48.23 -11.24
C GLU A 36 -24.89 -47.80 -10.90
N LEU A 37 -24.26 -48.56 -9.99
CA LEU A 37 -22.90 -48.31 -9.51
C LEU A 37 -21.96 -49.40 -9.97
N HIS A 38 -20.67 -49.07 -10.08
CA HIS A 38 -19.67 -50.09 -10.33
C HIS A 38 -19.38 -50.88 -9.03
N PRO A 39 -19.27 -52.22 -9.05
CA PRO A 39 -19.00 -53.02 -7.85
C PRO A 39 -17.79 -52.55 -7.02
N THR A 40 -16.73 -52.09 -7.70
CA THR A 40 -15.55 -51.50 -7.06
C THR A 40 -15.88 -50.25 -6.23
N GLN A 41 -16.84 -49.42 -6.65
CA GLN A 41 -17.23 -48.22 -5.91
C GLN A 41 -17.88 -48.59 -4.57
N ILE A 42 -18.73 -49.61 -4.57
CA ILE A 42 -19.38 -50.12 -3.36
C ILE A 42 -18.32 -50.66 -2.39
N ASN A 43 -17.36 -51.43 -2.89
CA ASN A 43 -16.25 -51.94 -2.06
C ASN A 43 -15.35 -50.80 -1.53
N THR A 44 -15.07 -49.77 -2.32
CA THR A 44 -14.33 -48.59 -1.82
C THR A 44 -15.10 -47.86 -0.73
N TRP A 45 -16.42 -47.69 -0.87
CA TRP A 45 -17.22 -47.03 0.15
C TRP A 45 -17.39 -47.88 1.41
N LYS A 46 -17.49 -49.21 1.30
CA LYS A 46 -17.45 -50.12 2.47
C LYS A 46 -16.17 -49.93 3.27
N ARG A 47 -15.02 -49.87 2.60
CA ARG A 47 -13.71 -49.65 3.25
C ARG A 47 -13.59 -48.25 3.86
N GLU A 48 -14.01 -47.21 3.14
CA GLU A 48 -14.01 -45.84 3.67
C GLU A 48 -14.94 -45.69 4.88
N ALA A 49 -16.10 -46.33 4.86
CA ALA A 49 -17.04 -46.30 5.97
C ALA A 49 -16.48 -47.04 7.20
N ALA A 50 -15.87 -48.21 7.02
CA ALA A 50 -15.24 -48.94 8.13
C ALA A 50 -14.13 -48.12 8.82
N ALA A 51 -13.29 -47.43 8.02
CA ALA A 51 -12.23 -46.56 8.55
C ALA A 51 -12.78 -45.33 9.28
N LYS A 52 -13.82 -44.69 8.73
CA LYS A 52 -14.47 -43.51 9.36
C LYS A 52 -15.30 -43.88 10.58
N LEU A 53 -15.94 -45.04 10.58
CA LEU A 53 -16.70 -45.55 11.73
C LEU A 53 -15.77 -45.84 12.91
N ALA A 54 -14.62 -46.47 12.69
CA ALA A 54 -13.61 -46.66 13.73
C ALA A 54 -13.20 -45.32 14.36
N GLY A 55 -12.88 -44.31 13.53
CA GLY A 55 -12.58 -42.97 14.01
C GLY A 55 -13.77 -42.23 14.66
N ALA A 56 -15.01 -42.59 14.34
CA ALA A 56 -16.21 -42.03 14.96
C ALA A 56 -16.47 -42.62 16.36
N PHE A 57 -16.02 -43.84 16.64
CA PHE A 57 -16.07 -44.42 17.98
C PHE A 57 -14.94 -43.91 18.87
N ASP A 58 -13.77 -43.61 18.30
CA ASP A 58 -12.69 -42.90 19.00
C ASP A 58 -12.99 -41.39 19.19
N ALA A 59 -14.11 -40.91 18.65
CA ALA A 59 -14.41 -39.49 18.55
C ALA A 59 -14.66 -38.78 19.89
N ASP A 60 -14.92 -39.50 20.98
CA ASP A 60 -14.97 -38.90 22.34
C ASP A 60 -13.62 -38.23 22.71
N SER A 61 -12.49 -38.78 22.24
CA SER A 61 -11.18 -38.14 22.38
C SER A 61 -10.98 -36.97 21.40
N SER A 62 -11.63 -37.03 20.23
CA SER A 62 -11.53 -36.01 19.18
C SER A 62 -12.39 -34.78 19.45
N SER A 63 -13.54 -34.92 20.12
CA SER A 63 -14.39 -33.81 20.53
C SER A 63 -13.66 -32.91 21.54
N SER A 64 -12.96 -33.49 22.52
CA SER A 64 -12.13 -32.73 23.45
C SER A 64 -10.96 -31.99 22.76
N ASN A 65 -10.37 -32.59 21.71
CA ASN A 65 -9.35 -31.93 20.90
C ASN A 65 -9.93 -30.82 20.02
N ASN A 66 -11.14 -31.00 19.47
CA ASN A 66 -11.82 -29.97 18.70
C ASN A 66 -12.20 -28.77 19.58
N GLU A 67 -12.75 -29.01 20.77
CA GLU A 67 -13.05 -27.95 21.75
C GLU A 67 -11.78 -27.18 22.15
N GLN A 68 -10.68 -27.88 22.45
CA GLN A 68 -9.39 -27.24 22.73
C GLN A 68 -8.83 -26.48 21.51
N GLN A 69 -9.09 -26.95 20.29
CA GLN A 69 -8.69 -26.25 19.07
C GLN A 69 -9.56 -25.01 18.84
N GLU A 70 -10.86 -25.09 19.08
CA GLU A 70 -11.81 -23.97 18.99
C GLU A 70 -11.48 -22.88 20.01
N GLU A 71 -11.19 -23.25 21.26
CA GLU A 71 -10.73 -22.29 22.28
C GLU A 71 -9.41 -21.61 21.89
N LYS A 72 -8.46 -22.36 21.32
CA LYS A 72 -7.19 -21.79 20.84
C LYS A 72 -7.42 -20.86 19.66
N LEU A 73 -8.32 -21.21 18.74
CA LEU A 73 -8.70 -20.37 17.61
C LEU A 73 -9.32 -19.07 18.11
N GLU A 74 -10.25 -19.14 19.07
CA GLU A 74 -10.88 -17.95 19.64
C GLU A 74 -9.85 -17.03 20.33
N LYS A 75 -8.94 -17.60 21.12
CA LYS A 75 -7.83 -16.86 21.74
C LYS A 75 -6.94 -16.16 20.71
N LEU A 76 -6.59 -16.86 19.62
CA LEU A 76 -5.78 -16.28 18.54
C LEU A 76 -6.53 -15.17 17.80
N TYR A 77 -7.81 -15.34 17.49
CA TYR A 77 -8.62 -14.30 16.85
C TYR A 77 -8.78 -13.07 17.74
N ALA A 78 -8.97 -13.26 19.05
CA ALA A 78 -9.00 -12.18 20.02
C ALA A 78 -7.69 -11.40 20.05
N GLN A 79 -6.54 -12.12 20.07
CA GLN A 79 -5.22 -11.49 20.04
C GLN A 79 -4.96 -10.72 18.74
N ILE A 80 -5.34 -11.26 17.58
CA ILE A 80 -5.26 -10.56 16.30
C ILE A 80 -6.11 -9.27 16.34
N GLY A 81 -7.30 -9.34 16.93
CA GLY A 81 -8.17 -8.19 17.13
C GLY A 81 -7.51 -7.11 17.99
N GLN A 82 -6.97 -7.48 19.15
CA GLN A 82 -6.26 -6.56 20.04
C GLN A 82 -5.06 -5.91 19.35
N LEU A 83 -4.20 -6.71 18.72
CA LEU A 83 -3.02 -6.22 17.99
C LEU A 83 -3.40 -5.27 16.85
N LYS A 84 -4.55 -5.48 16.20
CA LYS A 84 -5.03 -4.57 15.15
C LYS A 84 -5.40 -3.20 15.74
N VAL A 85 -6.13 -3.19 16.85
CA VAL A 85 -6.52 -1.94 17.54
C VAL A 85 -5.29 -1.17 18.03
N GLU A 86 -4.33 -1.87 18.66
CA GLU A 86 -3.08 -1.27 19.12
C GLU A 86 -2.26 -0.69 17.96
N ASN A 87 -2.12 -1.44 16.85
CA ASN A 87 -1.43 -0.94 15.67
C ASN A 87 -2.12 0.28 15.06
N ASP A 88 -3.45 0.30 14.98
CA ASP A 88 -4.19 1.43 14.43
C ASP A 88 -4.10 2.66 15.33
N PHE A 89 -4.07 2.47 16.66
CA PHE A 89 -3.78 3.54 17.62
C PHE A 89 -2.36 4.10 17.46
N ILE A 90 -1.35 3.23 17.40
CA ILE A 90 0.05 3.61 17.18
C ILE A 90 0.20 4.38 15.87
N LYS A 91 -0.39 3.91 14.76
CA LYS A 91 -0.36 4.63 13.47
C LYS A 91 -0.95 6.04 13.57
N LYS A 92 -1.97 6.23 14.41
CA LYS A 92 -2.63 7.53 14.62
C LYS A 92 -1.73 8.51 15.37
N ILE A 93 -0.94 8.03 16.32
CA ILE A 93 -0.06 8.84 17.17
C ILE A 93 1.33 9.01 16.56
N ALA A 94 1.83 7.99 15.87
CA ALA A 94 3.15 7.94 15.26
C ALA A 94 3.21 8.77 13.96
N VAL A 95 2.82 10.03 14.03
CA VAL A 95 3.14 11.03 13.01
C VAL A 95 4.58 11.47 13.24
N ALA A 96 5.52 10.56 12.96
CA ALA A 96 6.93 10.91 12.93
C ALA A 96 7.23 11.81 11.71
N PRO A 97 8.15 12.79 11.83
CA PRO A 97 8.60 13.59 10.70
C PRO A 97 9.02 12.71 9.52
N LEU A 98 8.76 13.19 8.30
CA LEU A 98 8.98 12.41 7.07
C LEU A 98 10.41 11.86 6.97
N GLN A 99 11.41 12.62 7.44
CA GLN A 99 12.81 12.18 7.46
C GLN A 99 13.05 11.01 8.42
N ARG A 100 12.41 11.00 9.59
CA ARG A 100 12.53 9.92 10.58
C ARG A 100 11.94 8.62 10.02
N ARG A 101 10.77 8.70 9.37
CA ARG A 101 10.14 7.53 8.74
C ARG A 101 11.00 6.95 7.62
N ARG A 102 11.68 7.79 6.82
CA ARG A 102 12.60 7.31 5.78
C ARG A 102 13.77 6.52 6.35
N ASN A 103 14.33 6.96 7.49
CA ASN A 103 15.45 6.30 8.15
C ASN A 103 15.07 4.94 8.77
N MET A 104 13.77 4.64 8.95
CA MET A 104 13.29 3.37 9.49
C MET A 104 13.21 2.26 8.41
N ILE A 105 13.54 2.56 7.15
CA ILE A 105 13.48 1.59 6.06
C ILE A 105 14.78 0.78 6.03
N GLU A 106 14.62 -0.54 6.09
CA GLU A 106 15.71 -1.51 6.06
C GLU A 106 15.77 -2.17 4.69
N THR A 107 16.87 -1.98 3.97
CA THR A 107 17.04 -2.54 2.62
C THR A 107 17.32 -4.03 2.62
N GLN A 108 17.82 -4.58 3.73
CA GLN A 108 18.12 -6.00 3.93
C GLN A 108 17.25 -6.57 5.05
N HIS A 109 15.94 -6.61 4.83
CA HIS A 109 14.99 -7.21 5.78
C HIS A 109 14.52 -8.57 5.25
N ASP A 110 14.61 -9.62 6.07
CA ASP A 110 14.37 -11.01 5.64
C ASP A 110 12.91 -11.31 5.25
N ILE A 111 11.96 -10.69 5.96
CA ILE A 111 10.52 -10.98 5.80
C ILE A 111 9.76 -9.92 4.98
N LEU A 112 10.10 -8.63 5.14
CA LEU A 112 9.36 -7.51 4.57
C LEU A 112 10.12 -6.82 3.43
N SER A 113 9.52 -6.80 2.24
CA SER A 113 10.07 -6.03 1.13
C SER A 113 10.04 -4.52 1.41
N VAL A 114 10.97 -3.76 0.82
CA VAL A 114 11.00 -2.28 0.89
C VAL A 114 9.65 -1.67 0.52
N ARG A 115 8.91 -2.26 -0.44
CA ARG A 115 7.56 -1.81 -0.82
C ARG A 115 6.55 -1.95 0.32
N GLN A 116 6.55 -3.07 1.02
CA GLN A 116 5.67 -3.30 2.16
C GLN A 116 6.04 -2.37 3.33
N GLN A 117 7.34 -2.19 3.60
CA GLN A 117 7.82 -1.25 4.61
C GLN A 117 7.36 0.19 4.32
N CYS A 118 7.47 0.64 3.06
CA CYS A 118 6.94 1.95 2.64
C CYS A 118 5.45 2.09 2.92
N GLN A 119 4.67 1.03 2.64
CA GLN A 119 3.24 1.04 2.85
C GLN A 119 2.86 1.09 4.34
N LEU A 120 3.60 0.38 5.19
CA LEU A 120 3.43 0.41 6.65
C LEU A 120 3.78 1.78 7.24
N LEU A 121 4.84 2.41 6.74
CA LEU A 121 5.30 3.74 7.18
C LEU A 121 4.56 4.90 6.52
N ASN A 122 3.57 4.62 5.66
CA ASN A 122 2.83 5.60 4.87
C ASN A 122 3.76 6.56 4.10
N LEU A 123 4.72 5.97 3.38
CA LEU A 123 5.70 6.65 2.55
C LEU A 123 5.48 6.32 1.07
N HIS A 124 5.58 7.33 0.22
CA HIS A 124 5.61 7.10 -1.23
C HIS A 124 7.01 6.63 -1.65
N ARG A 125 7.07 5.47 -2.34
CA ARG A 125 8.33 4.82 -2.74
C ARG A 125 9.31 5.73 -3.50
N SER A 126 8.81 6.66 -4.31
CA SER A 126 9.69 7.52 -5.12
C SER A 126 10.49 8.50 -4.28
N GLY A 127 10.03 8.79 -3.05
CA GLY A 127 10.69 9.71 -2.14
C GLY A 127 11.92 9.13 -1.44
N LEU A 128 12.17 7.81 -1.52
CA LEU A 128 13.34 7.18 -0.90
C LEU A 128 14.63 7.50 -1.64
N TYR A 129 14.58 7.42 -2.97
CA TYR A 129 15.74 7.63 -3.81
C TYR A 129 16.03 9.11 -4.05
N TYR A 130 15.12 9.99 -3.63
CA TYR A 130 15.33 11.42 -3.78
C TYR A 130 16.35 11.92 -2.75
N GLN A 131 17.53 12.26 -3.24
CA GLN A 131 18.50 13.04 -2.49
C GLN A 131 18.30 14.53 -2.79
N PRO A 132 18.21 15.40 -1.78
CA PRO A 132 18.11 16.84 -2.01
C PRO A 132 19.38 17.31 -2.73
N VAL A 133 19.21 17.83 -3.93
CA VAL A 133 20.31 18.40 -4.72
C VAL A 133 20.60 19.80 -4.20
N ALA A 134 21.85 20.07 -3.85
CA ALA A 134 22.28 21.41 -3.48
C ALA A 134 22.08 22.39 -4.65
N GLU A 135 21.82 23.66 -4.33
CA GLU A 135 21.73 24.69 -5.37
C GLU A 135 23.07 24.85 -6.09
N THR A 136 23.01 25.12 -7.39
CA THR A 136 24.20 25.37 -8.20
C THR A 136 24.93 26.63 -7.74
N SER A 137 26.24 26.71 -7.97
CA SER A 137 27.05 27.89 -7.68
C SER A 137 26.50 29.16 -8.33
N GLU A 138 26.00 29.04 -9.57
CA GLU A 138 25.31 30.12 -10.28
C GLU A 138 24.04 30.59 -9.55
N ASN A 139 23.20 29.66 -9.08
CA ASN A 139 21.99 30.01 -8.32
C ASN A 139 22.36 30.70 -7.01
N LEU A 140 23.44 30.29 -6.33
CA LEU A 140 23.93 30.95 -5.13
C LEU A 140 24.43 32.38 -5.42
N ALA A 141 25.10 32.61 -6.55
CA ALA A 141 25.51 33.94 -6.98
C ALA A 141 24.30 34.83 -7.28
N ILE A 142 23.29 34.29 -7.96
CA ILE A 142 22.02 34.98 -8.20
C ILE A 142 21.32 35.31 -6.89
N MET A 143 21.30 34.38 -5.92
CA MET A 143 20.72 34.62 -4.60
C MET A 143 21.42 35.78 -3.88
N ARG A 144 22.77 35.83 -3.89
CA ARG A 144 23.53 36.95 -3.30
C ARG A 144 23.22 38.28 -3.99
N PHE A 145 23.15 38.27 -5.31
CA PHE A 145 22.79 39.46 -6.09
C PHE A 145 21.39 39.95 -5.72
N LEU A 146 20.41 39.04 -5.62
CA LEU A 146 19.05 39.38 -5.21
C LEU A 146 18.99 39.97 -3.80
N ASP A 147 19.75 39.40 -2.85
CA ASP A 147 19.88 39.93 -1.49
C ASP A 147 20.43 41.36 -1.49
N GLU A 148 21.50 41.63 -2.24
CA GLU A 148 22.07 42.98 -2.40
C GLU A 148 21.11 43.97 -3.05
N GLN A 149 20.36 43.53 -4.08
CA GLN A 149 19.38 44.39 -4.75
C GLN A 149 18.18 44.72 -3.86
N TYR A 150 17.80 43.85 -2.93
CA TYR A 150 16.71 44.11 -1.98
C TYR A 150 17.01 45.36 -1.13
N TYR A 151 18.25 45.49 -0.64
CA TYR A 151 18.66 46.66 0.14
C TYR A 151 18.70 47.96 -0.67
N LYS A 152 18.94 47.86 -1.99
CA LYS A 152 19.00 49.02 -2.88
C LYS A 152 17.62 49.44 -3.41
N THR A 153 16.77 48.47 -3.71
CA THR A 153 15.51 48.67 -4.44
C THR A 153 14.41 47.73 -3.93
N ALA A 154 13.88 48.03 -2.73
CA ALA A 154 12.86 47.21 -2.06
C ALA A 154 11.53 47.04 -2.83
N PHE A 155 11.27 47.84 -3.87
CA PHE A 155 10.05 47.80 -4.68
C PHE A 155 10.18 46.96 -5.97
N TYR A 156 11.36 46.41 -6.28
CA TYR A 156 11.56 45.64 -7.49
C TYR A 156 10.96 44.23 -7.38
N GLY A 157 9.94 43.96 -8.20
CA GLY A 157 9.38 42.62 -8.35
C GLY A 157 10.20 41.73 -9.29
N GLU A 158 9.78 40.46 -9.39
CA GLU A 158 10.45 39.42 -10.21
C GLU A 158 10.74 39.85 -11.65
N ARG A 159 9.88 40.68 -12.26
CA ARG A 159 9.99 41.11 -13.66
C ARG A 159 11.21 42.01 -13.84
N ARG A 160 11.35 43.03 -13.00
CA ARG A 160 12.48 43.97 -13.04
C ARG A 160 13.77 43.27 -12.63
N LEU A 161 13.73 42.43 -11.60
CA LEU A 161 14.89 41.63 -11.16
C LEU A 161 15.39 40.68 -12.25
N THR A 162 14.50 40.08 -13.04
CA THR A 162 14.91 39.22 -14.17
C THR A 162 15.63 40.03 -15.25
N VAL A 163 15.19 41.25 -15.54
CA VAL A 163 15.86 42.13 -16.52
C VAL A 163 17.25 42.53 -16.01
N LEU A 164 17.37 42.90 -14.73
CA LEU A 164 18.65 43.27 -14.11
C LEU A 164 19.65 42.12 -14.06
N LEU A 165 19.18 40.91 -13.75
CA LEU A 165 20.03 39.73 -13.77
C LEU A 165 20.53 39.43 -15.18
N ARG A 166 19.68 39.59 -16.20
CA ARG A 166 20.07 39.43 -17.61
C ARG A 166 21.06 40.49 -18.07
N SER A 167 20.85 41.75 -17.69
CA SER A 167 21.81 42.83 -18.00
C SER A 167 23.13 42.65 -17.27
N SER A 168 23.13 41.95 -16.12
CA SER A 168 24.33 41.59 -15.36
C SER A 168 25.01 40.30 -15.86
N GLY A 169 24.58 39.75 -17.00
CA GLY A 169 25.19 38.59 -17.64
C GLY A 169 24.61 37.22 -17.26
N TYR A 170 23.57 37.15 -16.39
CA TYR A 170 22.96 35.88 -16.02
C TYR A 170 21.83 35.46 -16.99
N HIS A 171 21.92 34.25 -17.53
CA HIS A 171 20.88 33.68 -18.39
C HIS A 171 19.74 33.03 -17.59
N VAL A 172 18.94 33.85 -16.90
CA VAL A 172 17.84 33.37 -16.05
C VAL A 172 16.45 33.59 -16.64
N ASN A 173 15.54 32.66 -16.33
CA ASN A 173 14.11 32.80 -16.60
C ASN A 173 13.38 33.34 -15.35
N ARG A 174 12.28 34.06 -15.56
CA ARG A 174 11.36 34.54 -14.51
C ARG A 174 10.96 33.44 -13.52
N LYS A 175 10.73 32.21 -14.00
CA LYS A 175 10.41 31.05 -13.13
C LYS A 175 11.57 30.74 -12.16
N CYS A 176 12.82 30.84 -12.63
CA CYS A 176 14.00 30.64 -11.80
C CYS A 176 14.11 31.74 -10.75
N VAL A 177 14.02 33.01 -11.16
CA VAL A 177 14.07 34.16 -10.24
C VAL A 177 12.98 34.08 -9.18
N ARG A 178 11.72 33.77 -9.56
CA ARG A 178 10.62 33.56 -8.63
C ARG A 178 10.88 32.45 -7.62
N ARG A 179 11.44 31.31 -8.07
CA ARG A 179 11.79 30.19 -7.20
C ARG A 179 12.88 30.60 -6.21
N LEU A 180 13.95 31.23 -6.69
CA LEU A 180 15.06 31.70 -5.87
C LEU A 180 14.61 32.75 -4.85
N MET A 181 13.76 33.70 -5.24
CA MET A 181 13.16 34.68 -4.31
C MET A 181 12.37 34.01 -3.18
N LYS A 182 11.61 32.93 -3.48
CA LYS A 182 10.85 32.17 -2.47
C LYS A 182 11.72 31.32 -1.55
N VAL A 183 12.81 30.76 -2.08
CA VAL A 183 13.73 29.88 -1.34
C VAL A 183 14.63 30.69 -0.41
N ARG A 184 15.11 31.84 -0.87
CA ARG A 184 16.15 32.62 -0.21
C ARG A 184 15.60 33.69 0.73
N LEU A 185 14.50 34.34 0.34
CA LEU A 185 14.07 35.55 0.99
C LEU A 185 12.68 35.37 1.63
N SER A 186 12.54 35.83 2.86
CA SER A 186 11.26 36.28 3.40
C SER A 186 10.81 37.58 2.71
N TRP A 187 10.87 37.64 1.36
CA TRP A 187 10.42 38.79 0.58
C TRP A 187 8.93 38.97 0.88
N PRO A 188 8.52 40.05 1.57
CA PRO A 188 7.11 40.28 1.85
C PRO A 188 6.40 40.29 0.50
N HIS A 189 5.49 39.34 0.27
CA HIS A 189 4.65 39.38 -0.92
C HIS A 189 3.76 40.61 -0.75
N HIS A 190 4.23 41.77 -1.23
CA HIS A 190 3.40 42.95 -1.38
C HIS A 190 2.31 42.55 -2.38
N ARG A 191 1.16 42.17 -1.83
CA ARG A 191 -0.08 41.93 -2.56
C ARG A 191 -0.29 43.18 -3.40
N SER A 192 -0.18 43.04 -4.71
CA SER A 192 -0.01 44.13 -5.68
C SER A 192 -0.90 45.33 -5.33
N ARG A 193 -0.32 46.41 -4.79
CA ARG A 193 -0.91 47.73 -5.04
C ARG A 193 -0.75 47.95 -6.54
N THR A 194 -1.88 48.22 -7.17
CA THR A 194 -2.10 48.26 -8.61
C THR A 194 -0.95 48.90 -9.38
N VAL A 195 -0.49 48.19 -10.42
CA VAL A 195 0.57 48.60 -11.36
C VAL A 195 0.25 49.91 -12.09
N GLU A 196 -1.02 50.34 -12.03
CA GLU A 196 -1.60 51.48 -12.75
C GLU A 196 -1.19 52.86 -12.20
N GLU A 197 -0.70 52.93 -10.96
CA GLU A 197 -0.34 54.20 -10.31
C GLU A 197 1.11 54.64 -10.62
N TYR A 198 1.99 53.71 -11.03
CA TYR A 198 3.43 53.97 -11.19
C TYR A 198 3.88 54.30 -12.62
N TYR A 199 3.06 54.02 -13.64
CA TYR A 199 3.41 54.26 -15.06
C TYR A 199 2.94 55.62 -15.60
N ARG A 200 2.48 56.55 -14.75
CA ARG A 200 2.11 57.91 -15.20
C ARG A 200 3.29 58.87 -15.30
N ASP A 201 4.34 58.71 -14.51
CA ASP A 201 5.30 59.80 -14.30
C ASP A 201 6.63 59.67 -15.07
N ASP A 202 6.91 58.52 -15.69
CA ASP A 202 8.16 58.31 -16.45
C ASP A 202 7.90 57.97 -17.93
N ARG A 203 7.37 58.92 -18.72
CA ARG A 203 7.64 58.94 -20.16
C ARG A 203 8.91 59.79 -20.38
N PRO A 204 10.07 59.20 -20.71
CA PRO A 204 11.17 59.99 -21.24
C PRO A 204 10.71 60.61 -22.57
N GLY A 205 10.71 61.95 -22.63
CA GLY A 205 10.46 62.68 -23.85
C GLY A 205 11.46 62.25 -24.92
N ILE A 206 10.94 61.85 -26.09
CA ILE A 206 11.75 61.57 -27.27
C ILE A 206 12.33 62.91 -27.72
N PRO A 207 13.67 63.11 -27.75
CA PRO A 207 14.25 64.31 -28.33
C PRO A 207 13.97 64.33 -29.83
N GLN A 208 13.58 65.51 -30.34
CA GLN A 208 13.34 65.76 -31.78
C GLN A 208 14.62 65.64 -32.59
#